data_AF-A0A6B3KJ02-F1
#
_entry.id   AF-A0A6B3KJ02-F1
#
_cell.length_a   1.000
_cell.length_b   1.000
_cell.length_c   1.000
_cell.angle_alpha   90.00
_cell.angle_beta   90.00
_cell.angle_gamma   90.00
#
_symmetry.space_group_name_H-M   'P 1'
#
loop_
_entity.id
_entity.type
_entity.pdbx_description
1 polymer ?
#
loop_
_entity_poly.entity_id
_entity_poly.type
_entity_poly.pdbx_seq_one_letter_code
_entity_poly.pdbx_strand_id
1 'polypeptide(L)' 'QDRRSAAQAVAAEAGIPVIAVANLGDLLAFAAGNADLVGFQEPLLAYRGRYGTDTTG' A
#
# COMPACT_ATOMS: atom_id res chain seq x y z
N GLN A 1 5.18 -15.61 -8.95
CA GLN A 1 5.51 -14.82 -7.75
C GLN A 1 4.20 -14.44 -7.13
N ASP A 2 3.90 -15.01 -5.97
CA ASP A 2 2.69 -14.69 -5.22
C ASP A 2 2.85 -13.28 -4.64
N ARG A 3 2.08 -12.32 -5.17
CA ARG A 3 2.28 -10.90 -4.92
C ARG A 3 1.38 -10.43 -3.78
N ARG A 4 1.43 -11.14 -2.65
CA ARG A 4 0.69 -10.81 -1.43
C ARG A 4 1.52 -9.94 -0.49
N SER A 5 0.86 -9.02 0.19
CA SER A 5 1.43 -8.26 1.30
C SER A 5 1.58 -9.15 2.53
N ALA A 6 2.44 -8.74 3.46
CA ALA A 6 2.56 -9.40 4.75
C ALA A 6 1.20 -9.42 5.50
N ALA A 7 0.40 -8.35 5.40
CA ALA A 7 -0.93 -8.30 5.99
C ALA A 7 -1.87 -9.35 5.40
N GLN A 8 -1.87 -9.54 4.07
CA GLN A 8 -2.65 -10.59 3.41
C GLN A 8 -2.18 -12.00 3.82
N ALA A 9 -0.87 -12.20 3.97
CA ALA A 9 -0.33 -13.48 4.44
C ALA A 9 -0.78 -13.79 5.87
N VAL A 10 -0.69 -12.82 6.78
CA VAL A 10 -1.14 -12.97 8.18
C VAL A 10 -2.64 -13.21 8.26
N ALA A 11 -3.45 -12.50 7.48
CA ALA A 11 -4.90 -12.70 7.46
C ALA A 11 -5.29 -14.12 7.04
N ALA A 12 -4.61 -14.63 6.00
CA ALA A 12 -4.81 -15.99 5.51
C ALA A 12 -4.33 -17.06 6.51
N GLU A 13 -3.20 -16.84 7.17
CA GLU A 13 -2.63 -17.78 8.15
C GLU A 13 -3.46 -17.84 9.44
N ALA A 14 -3.87 -16.68 9.96
CA ALA A 14 -4.63 -16.59 11.21
C ALA A 14 -6.13 -16.86 11.02
N GLY A 15 -6.65 -16.76 9.80
CA GLY A 15 -8.09 -16.81 9.52
C GLY A 15 -8.86 -15.60 10.08
N ILE A 16 -8.16 -14.48 10.33
CA ILE A 16 -8.69 -13.27 10.96
C ILE A 16 -8.43 -12.08 10.03
N PRO A 17 -9.40 -11.20 9.78
CA PRO A 17 -9.19 -10.04 8.91
C PRO A 17 -8.20 -9.04 9.52
N VAL A 18 -7.33 -8.49 8.68
CA VAL A 18 -6.46 -7.35 9.03
C VAL A 18 -7.15 -6.06 8.62
N ILE A 19 -7.43 -5.18 9.58
CA ILE A 19 -8.04 -3.88 9.33
C ILE A 19 -6.98 -2.79 9.46
N ALA A 20 -6.82 -1.97 8.42
CA ALA A 20 -5.91 -0.84 8.41
C ALA A 20 -6.67 0.47 8.65
N VAL A 21 -6.10 1.37 9.44
CA VAL A 21 -6.62 2.74 9.61
C VAL A 21 -6.45 3.54 8.31
N ALA A 22 -5.36 3.31 7.60
CA ALA A 22 -5.07 3.84 6.28
C ALA A 22 -4.22 2.84 5.49
N ASN A 23 -4.44 2.76 4.19
CA ASN A 23 -3.66 1.92 3.27
C ASN A 23 -2.68 2.76 2.45
N LEU A 24 -1.84 2.10 1.64
CA LEU A 24 -0.85 2.78 0.79
C LEU A 24 -1.48 3.78 -0.20
N GLY A 25 -2.67 3.47 -0.73
CA GLY A 25 -3.43 4.39 -1.58
C GLY A 25 -3.81 5.68 -0.86
N ASP A 26 -4.23 5.59 0.40
CA ASP A 26 -4.54 6.76 1.24
C ASP A 26 -3.29 7.63 1.46
N LEU A 27 -2.15 6.99 1.73
CA LEU A 27 -0.86 7.70 1.88
C LEU A 27 -0.45 8.41 0.58
N LEU A 28 -0.66 7.78 -0.58
CA LEU A 28 -0.37 8.39 -1.88
C LEU A 28 -1.27 9.59 -2.15
N ALA A 29 -2.57 9.49 -1.84
CA ALA A 29 -3.51 10.59 -1.97
C ALA A 29 -3.14 11.75 -1.03
N PHE A 30 -2.74 11.45 0.20
CA PHE A 30 -2.25 12.44 1.15
C PHE A 30 -1.00 13.18 0.65
N ALA A 31 -0.01 12.44 0.14
CA ALA A 31 1.22 13.04 -0.40
C ALA A 31 0.96 13.96 -1.60
N ALA A 32 0.00 13.61 -2.47
CA ALA A 32 -0.38 14.43 -3.62
C ALA A 32 -1.04 15.76 -3.22
N GLY A 33 -1.71 15.82 -2.05
CA GLY A 33 -2.37 17.02 -1.53
C GLY A 33 -1.49 17.90 -0.63
N ASN A 34 -0.24 17.52 -0.39
CA ASN A 34 0.65 18.20 0.55
C ASN A 34 1.85 18.80 -0.18
N ALA A 35 2.00 20.13 -0.11
CA ALA A 35 3.04 20.88 -0.83
C ALA A 35 4.47 20.44 -0.45
N ASP A 36 4.68 20.01 0.79
CA ASP A 36 5.99 19.54 1.25
C ASP A 36 6.30 18.11 0.76
N LEU A 37 5.28 17.35 0.36
CA LEU A 37 5.41 15.94 -0.01
C LEU A 37 5.17 15.66 -1.49
N VAL A 38 4.61 16.61 -2.24
CA VAL A 38 4.25 16.42 -3.66
C VAL A 38 5.45 16.01 -4.52
N GLY A 39 6.67 16.45 -4.17
CA GLY A 39 7.90 16.05 -4.84
C GLY A 39 8.25 14.56 -4.72
N PHE A 40 7.66 13.85 -3.76
CA PHE A 40 7.84 12.39 -3.59
C PHE A 40 6.78 11.56 -4.30
N GLN A 41 5.79 12.18 -4.95
CA GLN A 41 4.67 11.47 -5.56
C GLN A 41 5.12 10.50 -6.67
N GLU A 42 5.95 10.95 -7.61
CA GLU A 42 6.50 10.09 -8.65
C GLU A 42 7.38 8.94 -8.09
N PRO A 43 8.35 9.20 -7.19
CA PRO A 43 9.10 8.13 -6.52
C PRO A 43 8.24 7.09 -5.82
N LEU A 44 7.18 7.51 -5.13
CA LEU A 44 6.27 6.61 -4.43
C LEU A 44 5.41 5.77 -5.40
N LEU A 45 4.97 6.37 -6.52
CA LEU A 45 4.28 5.63 -7.58
C LEU A 45 5.21 4.61 -8.26
N ALA A 46 6.47 4.97 -8.52
CA ALA A 46 7.45 4.05 -9.08
C ALA A 46 7.73 2.88 -8.12
N TYR A 47 7.86 3.16 -6.81
CA TYR A 47 7.99 2.13 -5.79
C TYR A 47 6.78 1.18 -5.78
N ARG A 48 5.54 1.73 -5.81
CA ARG A 48 4.32 0.93 -5.91
C ARG A 48 4.27 0.10 -7.18
N GLY A 49 4.67 0.64 -8.33
CA GLY A 49 4.71 -0.12 -9.59
C GLY A 49 5.65 -1.32 -9.52
N ARG A 50 6.77 -1.18 -8.80
CA ARG A 50 7.77 -2.24 -8.65
C ARG A 50 7.40 -3.30 -7.60
N TYR A 51 6.86 -2.89 -6.46
CA TYR A 51 6.68 -3.76 -5.29
C TYR A 51 5.24 -3.89 -4.80
N GLY A 52 4.29 -3.18 -5.41
CA GLY A 52 2.88 -3.24 -5.04
C GLY A 52 2.33 -4.66 -5.13
N THR A 53 1.44 -4.98 -4.21
CA THR A 53 0.75 -6.28 -4.12
C THR A 53 -0.60 -6.22 -4.82
N ASP A 54 -1.17 -7.38 -5.16
CA ASP A 54 -2.52 -7.42 -5.68
C ASP A 54 -3.49 -6.84 -4.64
N THR A 55 -4.37 -5.96 -5.09
CA THR A 55 -5.34 -5.25 -4.24
C THR A 55 -6.47 -6.14 -3.73
N THR A 56 -6.44 -7.44 -4.05
CA THR A 56 -7.40 -8.42 -3.54
C THR A 56 -6.99 -8.84 -2.13
N GLY A 57 -7.37 -8.04 -1.14
CA GLY A 57 -7.25 -8.31 0.29
C GLY A 57 -8.47 -7.78 1.01
#